data_AF-A0A820NAW8-F1
#
_entry.id   AF-A0A820NAW8-F1
#
_cell.length_a   1.000
_cell.length_b   1.000
_cell.length_c   1.000
_cell.angle_alpha   90.00
_cell.angle_beta   90.00
_cell.angle_gamma   90.00
#
_symmetry.space_group_name_H-M   'P 1'
#
loop_
_entity.id
_entity.type
_entity.pdbx_description
1 polymer ?
#
loop_
_entity_poly.entity_id
_entity_poly.type
_entity_poly.pdbx_seq_one_letter_code
_entity_poly.pdbx_strand_id
1 'polypeptide(L)'
;MQLKKSRGDISDCTLRATPPLSNSEQLIIPDDIKLESQITKEGAVITGVESIDSYQYFLRQIAYISKSPVTYVDRSFLLSCAGAYDRVLTNEIRVRIHIEKQMAARAPVAAV
;
A
#
# COMPACT_ATOMS: atom_id res chain seq x y z
N MET A 1 -0.83 9.32 -1.55
CA MET A 1 0.64 9.30 -1.72
C MET A 1 1.07 10.37 -2.72
N GLN A 2 2.17 11.08 -2.50
CA GLN A 2 2.73 12.08 -3.44
C GLN A 2 4.24 11.83 -3.62
N LEU A 3 4.68 11.61 -4.85
CA LEU A 3 6.10 11.46 -5.19
C LEU A 3 6.73 12.84 -5.34
N LYS A 4 8.02 13.02 -4.97
CA LYS A 4 8.68 14.29 -5.24
C LYS A 4 8.88 14.41 -6.76
N LYS A 5 8.41 15.52 -7.32
CA LYS A 5 8.52 15.81 -8.75
C LYS A 5 10.00 15.97 -9.10
N SER A 6 10.47 15.15 -10.04
CA SER A 6 11.81 15.22 -10.60
C SER A 6 11.74 15.12 -12.12
N ARG A 7 12.85 15.39 -12.82
CA ARG A 7 12.90 15.25 -14.29
C ARG A 7 13.24 13.81 -14.66
N GLY A 8 12.22 12.97 -14.82
CA GLY A 8 12.38 11.60 -15.32
C GLY A 8 11.11 10.76 -15.19
N ASP A 9 11.09 9.65 -15.92
CA ASP A 9 10.06 8.63 -15.80
C ASP A 9 10.41 7.66 -14.66
N ILE A 10 9.42 6.92 -14.18
CA ILE A 10 9.56 5.87 -13.17
C ILE A 10 9.52 4.52 -13.87
N SER A 11 10.37 3.58 -13.45
CA SER A 11 10.40 2.20 -13.97
C SER A 11 9.66 1.21 -13.08
N ASP A 12 9.74 1.42 -11.76
CA ASP A 12 9.18 0.52 -10.79
C ASP A 12 8.88 1.22 -9.46
N CYS A 13 7.88 0.70 -8.76
CA CYS A 13 7.55 1.04 -7.40
C CYS A 13 7.28 -0.23 -6.60
N THR A 14 7.88 -0.33 -5.42
CA THR A 14 7.61 -1.38 -4.44
C THR A 14 6.83 -0.80 -3.26
N LEU A 15 5.66 -1.36 -2.97
CA LEU A 15 4.88 -1.10 -1.78
C LEU A 15 5.12 -2.22 -0.76
N ARG A 16 5.81 -1.92 0.34
CA ARG A 16 6.12 -2.90 1.38
C ARG A 16 5.23 -2.74 2.60
N ALA A 17 4.59 -3.82 3.00
CA ALA A 17 3.81 -3.98 4.22
C ALA A 17 4.72 -4.34 5.40
N THR A 18 4.52 -3.70 6.56
CA THR A 18 5.17 -4.09 7.82
C THR A 18 4.19 -4.02 8.98
N PRO A 19 3.91 -5.15 9.67
CA PRO A 19 4.33 -6.52 9.32
C PRO A 19 3.79 -7.01 7.96
N PRO A 20 4.22 -8.17 7.43
CA PRO A 20 3.61 -8.74 6.22
C PRO A 20 2.08 -8.86 6.35
N LEU A 21 1.38 -8.84 5.22
CA LEU A 21 -0.06 -9.07 5.14
C LEU A 21 -0.39 -10.47 5.66
N SER A 22 -1.36 -10.51 6.56
CA SER A 22 -1.98 -11.75 7.03
C SER A 22 -3.00 -12.28 6.02
N ASN A 23 -3.53 -13.48 6.27
CA ASN A 23 -4.53 -14.09 5.38
C ASN A 23 -5.89 -13.36 5.39
N SER A 24 -6.13 -12.49 6.37
CA SER A 24 -7.35 -11.66 6.46
C SER A 24 -7.17 -10.26 5.88
N GLU A 25 -5.99 -9.96 5.34
CA GLU A 25 -5.65 -8.67 4.73
C GLU A 25 -5.43 -8.85 3.24
N GLN A 26 -5.78 -7.82 2.46
CA GLN A 26 -5.55 -7.80 1.02
C GLN A 26 -5.22 -6.39 0.55
N LEU A 27 -4.37 -6.32 -0.49
CA LEU A 27 -4.20 -5.14 -1.31
C LEU A 27 -5.05 -5.30 -2.57
N ILE A 28 -5.66 -4.20 -3.00
CA ILE A 28 -6.29 -4.09 -4.31
C ILE A 28 -5.49 -3.05 -5.08
N ILE A 29 -4.97 -3.47 -6.23
CA ILE A 29 -4.25 -2.60 -7.16
C ILE A 29 -5.15 -2.47 -8.39
N PRO A 30 -5.39 -1.25 -8.90
CA PRO A 30 -6.15 -1.07 -10.13
C PRO A 30 -5.42 -1.71 -11.31
N ASP A 31 -6.17 -2.20 -12.29
CA ASP A 31 -5.60 -2.62 -13.56
C ASP A 31 -5.14 -1.40 -14.35
N ASP A 32 -4.01 -1.53 -15.05
CA ASP A 32 -3.50 -0.54 -15.99
C ASP A 32 -2.92 -1.27 -17.21
N ILE A 33 -2.99 -0.64 -18.38
CA ILE A 33 -2.56 -1.24 -19.65
C ILE A 33 -1.03 -1.21 -19.77
N LYS A 34 -0.36 -0.30 -19.06
CA LYS A 34 1.07 -0.03 -19.15
C LYS A 34 1.85 -0.37 -17.89
N LEU A 35 1.16 -0.55 -16.76
CA LEU A 35 1.75 -0.94 -15.50
C LEU A 35 1.31 -2.35 -15.12
N GLU A 36 2.28 -3.21 -14.91
CA GLU A 36 2.06 -4.55 -14.37
C GLU A 36 2.21 -4.51 -12.85
N SER A 37 1.42 -5.32 -12.15
CA SER A 37 1.52 -5.42 -10.70
C SER A 37 1.49 -6.86 -10.22
N GLN A 38 2.32 -7.13 -9.21
CA GLN A 38 2.36 -8.41 -8.53
C GLN A 38 2.16 -8.18 -7.03
N ILE A 39 1.16 -8.84 -6.45
CA ILE A 39 0.85 -8.76 -5.02
C ILE A 39 1.41 -9.98 -4.32
N THR A 40 2.10 -9.78 -3.20
CA THR A 40 2.58 -10.82 -2.30
C THR A 40 2.18 -10.51 -0.86
N LYS A 41 2.54 -11.37 0.10
CA LYS A 41 2.30 -11.07 1.52
C LYS A 41 3.15 -9.90 2.01
N GLU A 42 4.29 -9.66 1.39
CA GLU A 42 5.19 -8.56 1.72
C GLU A 42 4.68 -7.21 1.18
N GLY A 43 3.66 -7.22 0.30
CA GLY A 43 3.03 -6.04 -0.25
C GLY A 43 2.84 -6.18 -1.77
N ALA A 44 3.38 -5.27 -2.56
CA ALA A 44 3.27 -5.33 -4.01
C ALA A 44 4.46 -4.72 -4.74
N VAL A 45 4.71 -5.23 -5.94
CA VAL A 45 5.68 -4.69 -6.90
C VAL A 45 4.91 -4.22 -8.13
N ILE A 46 5.18 -3.00 -8.58
CA ILE A 46 4.55 -2.36 -9.73
C ILE A 46 5.67 -1.99 -10.70
N THR A 47 5.59 -2.46 -11.95
CA THR A 47 6.62 -2.29 -12.97
C THR A 47 6.04 -1.75 -14.26
N GLY A 48 6.79 -0.88 -14.93
CA GLY A 48 6.43 -0.27 -16.20
C GLY A 48 7.01 1.14 -16.30
N VAL A 49 7.45 1.56 -17.49
CA VAL A 49 8.05 2.89 -17.65
C VAL A 49 6.95 3.91 -17.94
N GLU A 50 6.72 4.82 -17.00
CA GLU A 50 5.68 5.84 -17.11
C GLU A 50 6.06 7.14 -16.40
N SER A 51 5.34 8.21 -16.72
CA SER A 51 5.58 9.51 -16.10
C SER A 51 5.31 9.48 -14.59
N ILE A 52 5.97 10.37 -13.83
CA ILE A 52 5.70 10.53 -12.38
C ILE A 52 4.22 10.82 -12.12
N ASP A 53 3.58 11.62 -12.97
CA ASP A 53 2.18 12.01 -12.79
C ASP A 53 1.24 10.80 -13.02
N SER A 54 1.53 9.96 -14.03
CA SER A 54 0.84 8.68 -14.27
C SER A 54 0.96 7.76 -13.05
N TYR A 55 2.18 7.56 -12.55
CA TYR A 55 2.45 6.75 -11.37
C TYR A 55 1.74 7.30 -10.13
N GLN A 56 1.75 8.61 -9.91
CA GLN A 56 1.04 9.22 -8.79
C GLN A 56 -0.47 8.98 -8.86
N TYR A 57 -1.06 9.09 -10.05
CA TYR A 57 -2.47 8.82 -10.26
C TYR A 57 -2.81 7.35 -9.98
N PHE A 58 -1.99 6.42 -10.49
CA PHE A 58 -2.13 4.98 -10.26
C PHE A 58 -2.01 4.62 -8.76
N LEU A 59 -0.94 5.07 -8.10
CA LEU A 59 -0.65 4.74 -6.70
C LEU A 59 -1.70 5.25 -5.71
N ARG A 60 -2.43 6.33 -6.05
CA ARG A 60 -3.50 6.87 -5.20
C ARG A 60 -4.76 6.00 -5.16
N GLN A 61 -4.88 5.07 -6.09
CA GLN A 61 -6.04 4.18 -6.20
C GLN A 61 -5.81 2.83 -5.50
N ILE A 62 -4.60 2.56 -5.01
CA ILE A 62 -4.30 1.34 -4.25
C ILE A 62 -5.12 1.36 -2.96
N ALA A 63 -5.87 0.28 -2.72
CA ALA A 63 -6.69 0.11 -1.52
C ALA A 63 -6.14 -1.03 -0.65
N TYR A 64 -6.19 -0.83 0.66
CA TYR A 64 -5.92 -1.86 1.66
C TYR A 64 -7.22 -2.22 2.39
N ILE A 65 -7.48 -3.51 2.54
CA ILE A 65 -8.68 -4.03 3.20
C ILE A 65 -8.28 -5.06 4.25
N SER A 66 -8.88 -4.95 5.43
CA SER A 66 -8.76 -5.91 6.54
C SER A 66 -10.13 -6.50 6.88
N LYS A 67 -10.28 -7.83 6.75
CA LYS A 67 -11.58 -8.54 6.77
C LYS A 67 -11.97 -9.18 8.12
N SER A 68 -11.10 -9.17 9.12
CA SER A 68 -11.30 -9.85 10.43
C SER A 68 -10.84 -8.92 11.56
N PRO A 69 -11.16 -9.13 12.86
CA PRO A 69 -10.62 -8.30 13.91
C PRO A 69 -9.11 -8.24 13.75
N VAL A 70 -8.60 -7.02 13.62
CA VAL A 70 -7.22 -6.77 13.19
C VAL A 70 -6.24 -7.53 14.06
N THR A 71 -5.45 -8.41 13.44
CA THR A 71 -4.33 -9.10 14.09
C THR A 71 -3.31 -8.07 14.61
N TYR A 72 -3.09 -7.00 13.84
CA TYR A 72 -2.19 -5.91 14.18
C TYR A 72 -2.96 -4.60 14.24
N VAL A 73 -2.81 -3.89 15.36
CA VAL A 73 -3.39 -2.56 15.57
C VAL A 73 -2.65 -1.51 14.75
N ASP A 74 -1.35 -1.69 14.57
CA ASP A 74 -0.48 -0.80 13.80
C ASP A 74 -0.03 -1.44 12.50
N ARG A 75 -0.25 -0.73 11.39
CA ARG A 75 0.19 -1.12 10.05
C ARG A 75 1.06 -0.02 9.47
N SER A 76 2.24 -0.38 8.95
CA SER A 76 3.08 0.53 8.17
C SER A 76 3.16 0.06 6.72
N PHE A 77 3.08 1.00 5.79
CA PHE A 77 3.35 0.79 4.37
C PHE A 77 4.49 1.71 3.94
N LEU A 78 5.51 1.16 3.30
CA LEU A 78 6.62 1.90 2.71
C LEU A 78 6.52 1.76 1.19
N LEU A 79 6.28 2.87 0.51
CA LEU A 79 6.35 2.94 -0.95
C LEU A 79 7.73 3.46 -1.34
N SER A 80 8.46 2.69 -2.14
CA SER A 80 9.76 3.06 -2.71
C SER A 80 9.67 2.97 -4.23
N CYS A 81 9.94 4.06 -4.93
CA CYS A 81 9.98 4.07 -6.40
C CYS A 81 11.38 4.35 -6.91
N ALA A 82 11.71 3.82 -8.10
CA ALA A 82 12.96 4.05 -8.80
C ALA A 82 12.72 4.70 -10.18
N GLY A 83 13.67 5.53 -10.60
CA GLY A 83 13.64 6.21 -11.88
C GLY A 83 14.08 5.30 -13.03
N ALA A 84 13.51 5.52 -14.21
CA ALA A 84 13.98 4.90 -15.44
C ALA A 84 15.31 5.52 -15.90
N TYR A 85 16.25 4.68 -16.36
CA TYR A 85 17.55 5.01 -16.95
C TYR A 85 18.47 5.90 -16.11
N ASP A 86 19.53 5.34 -15.49
CA ASP A 86 20.73 5.96 -14.87
C ASP A 86 20.56 7.24 -14.02
N ARG A 87 19.31 7.66 -13.79
CA ARG A 87 18.87 8.81 -13.01
C ARG A 87 18.22 8.22 -11.78
N VAL A 88 19.00 8.10 -10.72
CA VAL A 88 18.52 7.62 -9.44
C VAL A 88 17.43 8.57 -8.93
N LEU A 89 16.20 8.08 -8.93
CA LEU A 89 15.05 8.75 -8.35
C LEU A 89 14.44 7.85 -7.29
N THR A 90 15.03 7.84 -6.10
CA THR A 90 14.48 7.16 -4.93
C THR A 90 13.49 8.08 -4.22
N ASN A 91 12.21 7.71 -4.25
CA ASN A 91 11.17 8.36 -3.48
C ASN A 91 10.62 7.38 -2.44
N GLU A 92 10.70 7.75 -1.16
CA GLU A 92 10.14 6.95 -0.07
C GLU A 92 8.96 7.66 0.58
N ILE A 93 7.86 6.93 0.74
CA ILE A 93 6.68 7.41 1.48
C ILE A 93 6.28 6.34 2.49
N ARG A 94 6.21 6.74 3.76
CA ARG A 94 5.72 5.89 4.84
C ARG A 94 4.33 6.31 5.27
N VAL A 95 3.39 5.37 5.24
CA VAL A 95 2.03 5.53 5.76
C VAL A 95 1.86 4.62 6.97
N ARG A 96 1.29 5.14 8.06
CA ARG A 96 0.93 4.35 9.24
C ARG A 96 -0.58 4.41 9.45
N ILE A 97 -1.19 3.26 9.67
CA ILE A 97 -2.61 3.11 9.98
C ILE A 97 -2.71 2.50 11.37
N HIS A 98 -3.42 3.18 12.26
CA HIS A 98 -3.80 2.65 13.56
C HIS A 98 -5.27 2.27 13.49
N ILE A 99 -5.60 1.02 13.84
CA ILE A 99 -6.97 0.51 13.75
C ILE A 99 -7.50 0.28 15.16
N GLU A 100 -8.40 1.17 15.60
CA GLU A 100 -9.05 1.05 16.90
C GLU A 100 -9.94 -0.20 16.95
N LYS A 101 -9.72 -1.05 17.95
CA LYS A 101 -10.60 -2.19 18.21
C LYS A 101 -11.90 -1.68 18.83
N GLN A 102 -13.00 -1.78 18.10
CA GLN A 102 -14.33 -1.62 18.67
C GLN A 102 -14.52 -2.72 19.73
N MET A 103 -14.58 -2.36 21.01
CA MET A 103 -14.94 -3.31 22.07
C MET A 103 -16.38 -3.76 21.81
N ALA A 104 -16.60 -5.07 21.70
CA ALA A 104 -17.94 -5.62 21.65
C ALA A 104 -18.72 -5.10 22.87
N ALA A 105 -19.89 -4.51 22.61
CA ALA A 105 -20.79 -4.08 23.67
C ALA A 105 -21.00 -5.25 24.64
N ARG A 106 -20.75 -5.01 25.93
CA ARG A 106 -20.96 -5.97 27.01
C ARG A 106 -22.40 -6.48 26.88
N ALA A 107 -22.59 -7.77 26.63
CA ALA A 107 -23.92 -8.37 26.63
C ALA A 107 -24.60 -8.04 27.98
N PRO A 108 -25.89 -7.64 27.98
CA PRO A 108 -26.58 -7.39 29.24
C PRO A 108 -26.55 -8.67 30.06
N VAL A 109 -26.04 -8.57 31.28
CA VAL A 109 -26.12 -9.65 32.26
C VAL A 109 -27.61 -9.84 32.53
N ALA A 110 -28.16 -10.98 32.11
CA ALA A 110 -29.51 -11.36 32.47
C ALA A 110 -29.59 -11.44 34.00
N ALA A 111 -30.33 -10.51 34.61
CA ALA A 111 -30.65 -10.56 36.03
C ALA A 111 -31.55 -11.78 36.26
N VAL A 112 -31.13 -12.63 37.19
CA VAL A 112 -31.86 -13.81 37.69
C VAL A 112 -33.04 -13.38 38.56
#